data_AF-A0A2I0GS75-F1
#
_entry.id   AF-A0A2I0GS75-F1
#
_cell.length_a   1.000
_cell.length_b   1.000
_cell.length_c   1.000
_cell.angle_alpha   90.00
_cell.angle_beta   90.00
_cell.angle_gamma   90.00
#
_symmetry.space_group_name_H-M   'P 1'
#
loop_
_entity.id
_entity.type
_entity.pdbx_description
1 polymer ?
#
loop_
_entity_poly.entity_id
_entity_poly.type
_entity_poly.pdbx_seq_one_letter_code
_entity_poly.pdbx_strand_id
1 'polypeptide(L)' 'GDSDIDGDTLSITSINGESMPVLGTAKDITVDNGMISVDTAGVITFTPNANFNGSVSFPYTISDGKGGTDTATETITVTA' A
#
# COMPACT_ATOMS: atom_id res chain seq x y z
N GLY A 1 -11.49 2.56 -9.79
CA GLY A 1 -12.34 1.46 -9.31
C GLY A 1 -11.85 0.25 -10.04
N ASP A 2 -10.86 -0.41 -9.46
CA ASP A 2 -10.25 -1.59 -10.07
C ASP A 2 -11.27 -2.73 -9.99
N SER A 3 -11.62 -3.31 -11.13
CA SER A 3 -12.65 -4.35 -11.22
C SER A 3 -12.03 -5.56 -11.87
N ASP A 4 -11.81 -6.58 -11.05
CA ASP A 4 -11.49 -7.92 -11.48
C ASP A 4 -12.72 -8.55 -12.19
N ILE A 5 -12.49 -9.10 -13.38
CA ILE A 5 -13.50 -9.75 -14.23
C ILE A 5 -13.56 -11.26 -13.98
N ASP A 6 -12.59 -11.83 -13.24
CA ASP A 6 -12.41 -13.28 -13.06
C ASP A 6 -12.76 -13.79 -11.64
N GLY A 7 -12.89 -12.90 -10.65
CA GLY A 7 -13.34 -13.25 -9.29
C GLY A 7 -12.25 -13.80 -8.37
N ASP A 8 -10.97 -13.55 -8.66
CA ASP A 8 -9.83 -13.89 -7.81
C ASP A 8 -9.50 -12.75 -6.83
N THR A 9 -8.72 -13.06 -5.79
CA THR A 9 -8.31 -12.05 -4.81
C THR A 9 -7.18 -11.20 -5.37
N LEU A 10 -7.50 -9.95 -5.73
CA LEU A 10 -6.50 -8.94 -6.05
C LEU A 10 -5.52 -8.77 -4.90
N SER A 11 -4.22 -8.78 -5.22
CA SER A 11 -3.16 -8.67 -4.22
C SER A 11 -2.29 -7.44 -4.50
N ILE A 12 -2.00 -6.65 -3.47
CA ILE A 12 -1.01 -5.57 -3.56
C ILE A 12 0.38 -6.19 -3.71
N THR A 13 1.12 -5.81 -4.74
CA THR A 13 2.46 -6.31 -5.04
C THR A 13 3.55 -5.29 -4.75
N SER A 14 3.24 -3.99 -4.80
CA SER A 14 4.17 -2.94 -4.38
C SER A 14 3.45 -1.72 -3.79
N ILE A 15 4.14 -1.01 -2.90
CA ILE A 15 3.74 0.30 -2.36
C ILE A 15 4.91 1.24 -2.53
N ASN A 16 4.68 2.43 -3.09
CA ASN A 16 5.70 3.43 -3.36
C ASN A 16 6.91 2.89 -4.15
N GLY A 17 6.67 1.95 -5.07
CA GLY A 17 7.70 1.28 -5.88
C GLY A 17 8.45 0.15 -5.16
N GLU A 18 8.16 -0.08 -3.88
CA GLU A 18 8.79 -1.13 -3.06
C GLU A 18 7.92 -2.39 -3.04
N SER A 19 8.50 -3.56 -3.37
CA SER A 19 7.77 -4.83 -3.30
C SER A 19 7.25 -5.11 -1.89
N MET A 20 6.03 -5.64 -1.82
CA MET A 20 5.43 -6.12 -0.57
C MET A 20 6.25 -7.29 0.00
N PRO A 21 6.37 -7.41 1.34
CA PRO A 21 7.02 -8.56 1.95
C PRO A 21 6.19 -9.82 1.73
N VAL A 22 6.86 -10.98 1.76
CA VAL A 22 6.15 -12.26 1.86
C VAL A 22 5.42 -12.35 3.20
N LEU A 23 4.23 -12.97 3.22
CA LEU A 23 3.46 -13.17 4.44
C LEU A 23 4.33 -13.85 5.52
N GLY A 24 4.26 -13.36 6.75
CA GLY A 24 5.14 -13.77 7.85
C GLY A 24 6.40 -12.91 8.01
N THR A 25 6.64 -11.93 7.14
CA THR A 25 7.74 -10.95 7.26
C THR A 25 7.19 -9.53 7.36
N ALA A 26 7.74 -8.72 8.27
CA ALA A 26 7.39 -7.31 8.37
C ALA A 26 8.29 -6.45 7.46
N LYS A 27 7.75 -5.35 6.94
CA LYS A 27 8.51 -4.36 6.16
C LYS A 27 7.96 -2.95 6.41
N ASP A 28 8.88 -2.01 6.62
CA ASP A 28 8.58 -0.59 6.64
C ASP A 28 8.92 0.03 5.28
N ILE A 29 8.02 0.89 4.78
CA ILE A 29 8.13 1.61 3.52
C ILE A 29 7.95 3.09 3.82
N THR A 30 9.03 3.86 3.63
CA THR A 30 8.98 5.32 3.78
C THR A 30 8.14 5.93 2.67
N VAL A 31 7.24 6.84 3.05
CA VAL A 31 6.44 7.67 2.15
C VAL A 31 6.57 9.14 2.58
N ASP A 32 6.06 10.06 1.78
CA ASP A 32 6.08 11.47 2.18
C ASP A 32 5.33 11.68 3.49
N ASN A 33 5.96 12.39 4.43
CA ASN A 33 5.38 12.74 5.73
C ASN A 33 4.87 11.56 6.58
N GLY A 34 5.43 10.36 6.39
CA GLY A 34 5.14 9.23 7.26
C GLY A 34 5.80 7.93 6.82
N MET A 35 5.27 6.84 7.33
CA MET A 35 5.76 5.49 7.06
C MET A 35 4.59 4.53 6.95
N ILE A 36 4.67 3.62 5.98
CA ILE A 36 3.78 2.47 5.86
C ILE A 36 4.48 1.27 6.50
N SER A 37 3.87 0.66 7.51
CA SER A 37 4.33 -0.58 8.11
C SER A 37 3.43 -1.73 7.69
N VAL A 38 4.03 -2.77 7.13
CA VAL A 38 3.37 -4.05 6.85
C VAL A 38 3.80 -5.04 7.91
N ASP A 39 2.86 -5.56 8.69
CA ASP A 39 3.16 -6.56 9.72
C ASP A 39 3.20 -7.99 9.17
N THR A 40 3.54 -8.96 10.03
CA THR A 40 3.65 -10.37 9.63
C THR A 40 2.32 -11.01 9.23
N ALA A 41 1.18 -10.42 9.61
CA ALA A 41 -0.15 -10.84 9.21
C ALA A 41 -0.62 -10.16 7.90
N GLY A 42 0.19 -9.27 7.33
CA GLY A 42 -0.14 -8.50 6.15
C GLY A 42 -0.99 -7.25 6.44
N VAL A 43 -1.14 -6.85 7.71
CA VAL A 43 -1.82 -5.60 8.06
C VAL A 43 -0.93 -4.44 7.67
N ILE A 44 -1.50 -3.51 6.91
CA ILE A 44 -0.83 -2.31 6.42
C ILE A 44 -1.29 -1.12 7.28
N THR A 45 -0.34 -0.45 7.93
CA THR A 45 -0.60 0.71 8.80
C THR A 45 0.18 1.92 8.32
N PHE A 46 -0.49 3.05 8.14
CA PHE A 46 0.18 4.34 7.93
C PHE A 46 0.39 5.05 9.26
N THR A 47 1.64 5.45 9.53
CA THR A 47 2.00 6.30 10.66
C THR A 47 2.51 7.64 10.14
N PRO A 48 1.78 8.76 10.34
CA PRO A 48 2.25 10.06 9.94
C PRO A 48 3.42 10.54 10.82
N ASN A 49 4.26 11.40 10.26
CA ASN A 49 5.26 12.13 11.04
C ASN A 49 4.59 12.94 12.15
N ALA A 50 5.29 13.12 13.27
CA ALA A 50 4.76 13.87 14.41
C ALA A 50 4.29 15.28 13.99
N ASN A 51 3.09 15.65 14.41
CA ASN A 51 2.43 16.93 14.10
C ASN A 51 2.11 17.18 12.62
N PHE A 52 2.26 16.18 11.73
CA PHE A 52 1.82 16.31 10.36
C PHE A 52 0.29 16.38 10.27
N ASN A 53 -0.19 17.36 9.50
CA ASN A 53 -1.59 17.56 9.17
C ASN A 53 -1.65 17.88 7.69
N GLY A 54 -2.47 17.16 6.92
CA GLY A 54 -2.51 17.28 5.47
C GLY A 54 -2.70 15.94 4.78
N SER A 55 -2.54 15.91 3.46
CA SER A 55 -2.67 14.70 2.66
C SER A 55 -1.31 14.15 2.24
N VAL A 56 -1.21 12.83 2.22
CA VAL A 56 -0.10 12.05 1.67
C VAL A 56 -0.65 11.19 0.55
N SER A 57 0.07 11.11 -0.57
CA SER A 57 -0.29 10.24 -1.69
C SER A 57 0.91 9.39 -2.12
N PHE A 58 0.66 8.12 -2.41
CA PHE A 58 1.68 7.20 -2.91
C PHE A 58 1.09 6.19 -3.90
N PRO A 59 1.86 5.74 -4.90
CA PRO A 59 1.40 4.72 -5.82
C PRO A 59 1.40 3.34 -5.15
N TYR A 60 0.51 2.46 -5.57
CA TYR A 60 0.54 1.03 -5.30
C TYR A 60 0.22 0.24 -6.56
N THR A 61 0.78 -0.97 -6.66
CA THR A 61 0.52 -1.89 -7.77
C THR A 61 -0.25 -3.08 -7.23
N ILE A 62 -1.26 -3.53 -7.96
CA ILE A 62 -1.94 -4.80 -7.69
C ILE A 62 -1.72 -5.80 -8.83
N SER A 63 -1.94 -7.08 -8.55
CA SER A 63 -1.96 -8.15 -9.53
C SER A 63 -3.18 -9.04 -9.38
N ASP A 64 -3.66 -9.54 -10.52
CA ASP A 64 -4.70 -10.57 -10.63
C ASP A 64 -4.17 -12.00 -10.42
N GLY A 65 -2.85 -12.18 -10.24
CA GLY A 65 -2.23 -13.50 -10.12
C GLY A 65 -2.14 -14.30 -11.42
N LYS A 66 -2.61 -13.75 -12.55
CA LYS A 66 -2.60 -14.35 -13.89
C LYS A 66 -1.76 -13.57 -14.91
N GLY A 67 -1.00 -12.59 -14.45
CA GLY A 67 -0.07 -11.80 -15.25
C GLY A 67 -0.59 -10.41 -15.61
N GLY A 68 -1.83 -10.07 -15.21
CA GLY A 68 -2.33 -8.70 -15.19
C GLY A 68 -1.84 -7.95 -13.95
N THR A 69 -1.51 -6.68 -14.16
CA THR A 69 -1.17 -5.74 -13.09
C THR A 69 -1.73 -4.36 -13.41
N ASP A 70 -2.17 -3.63 -12.40
CA ASP A 70 -2.51 -2.21 -12.53
C ASP A 70 -1.86 -1.39 -11.41
N THR A 71 -1.67 -0.10 -11.66
CA THR A 71 -1.12 0.86 -10.70
C THR A 71 -2.11 1.97 -10.42
N ALA A 72 -2.38 2.20 -9.14
CA ALA A 72 -3.25 3.26 -8.65
C ALA A 72 -2.54 4.10 -7.58
N THR A 73 -3.16 5.21 -7.20
CA THR A 73 -2.64 6.12 -6.17
C THR A 73 -3.55 6.08 -4.96
N GLU A 74 -3.00 5.77 -3.79
CA GLU A 74 -3.69 5.91 -2.52
C GLU A 74 -3.47 7.32 -1.98
N THR A 75 -4.50 7.92 -1.35
CA THR A 75 -4.39 9.23 -0.71
C THR A 75 -4.96 9.19 0.69
N ILE A 76 -4.12 9.49 1.68
CA ILE A 76 -4.47 9.50 3.09
C ILE A 76 -4.50 10.95 3.57
N THR A 77 -5.59 11.37 4.22
CA THR A 77 -5.71 12.68 4.85
C THR A 77 -5.61 12.55 6.37
N VAL A 78 -4.68 13.29 6.96
CA VAL A 78 -4.46 13.40 8.40
C VAL A 78 -4.99 14.73 8.89
N THR A 79 -5.89 14.68 9.86
CA THR A 79 -6.48 15.85 10.53
C THR A 79 -6.05 15.89 12.00
N ALA A 80 -5.93 17.10 12.55
CA ALA A 80 -5.56 17.37 13.94
C ALA A 80 -6.62 16.88 14.94
#